data_AF-A0A3C0IPF0-F1
#
_entry.id   AF-A0A3C0IPF0-F1
#
_cell.length_a   1.000
_cell.length_b   1.000
_cell.length_c   1.000
_cell.angle_alpha   90.00
_cell.angle_beta   90.00
_cell.angle_gamma   90.00
#
_symmetry.space_group_name_H-M   'P 1'
#
loop_
_entity.id
_entity.type
_entity.pdbx_description
1 polymer ?
#
loop_
_entity_poly.entity_id
_entity_poly.type
_entity_poly.pdbx_seq_one_letter_code
_entity_poly.pdbx_strand_id
1 'polypeptide(L)'
;MHAQLLYQNNAFSIYSNKVVQGSNVAMAHSPTYLSSNYKSPANSQFSRLISFKFSINEKDNELPIGVNHWVLIDTEHQSPIIKFGATPPLPPPAPTSSSLPTNYAYTFRVDMSTVLQQLEQQGYYQAHDGSRVAKADVKGFYIAGSAEPLSWDFVNLHNKGLQLQPTNDKNIYSVTVVLNPYNEKAISEKFWKPDTSLTVNKVRYYSDQPLVDALFNLSLEEAAKAVEPDSTFRTGAKWAGVWTRDISYSILLAFAYHHPEIAKVSLRKKVKRGRIVQDTGSGGAWPVSSDRTTWILAAWEIYQVTGDEAWLKEVFPIIAATLADDEQTLYNP
;
A
#
# COMPACT_ATOMS: atom_id res chain seq x y z
N MET A 1 -31.22 -7.76 21.81
CA MET A 1 -30.24 -8.85 21.98
C MET A 1 -29.32 -8.48 23.13
N HIS A 2 -29.15 -9.37 24.11
CA HIS A 2 -28.22 -9.13 25.22
C HIS A 2 -26.77 -9.33 24.74
N ALA A 3 -25.89 -8.38 25.05
CA ALA A 3 -24.47 -8.46 24.71
C ALA A 3 -23.77 -9.46 25.65
N GLN A 4 -23.54 -10.68 25.18
CA GLN A 4 -22.84 -11.72 25.94
C GLN A 4 -21.33 -11.47 25.89
N LEU A 5 -20.65 -11.46 27.04
CA LEU A 5 -19.19 -11.39 27.09
C LEU A 5 -18.60 -12.73 26.61
N LEU A 6 -17.72 -12.68 25.59
CA LEU A 6 -17.07 -13.85 25.01
C LEU A 6 -15.62 -13.98 25.48
N TYR A 7 -14.92 -12.85 25.62
CA TYR A 7 -13.52 -12.82 26.02
C TYR A 7 -13.17 -11.48 26.67
N GLN A 8 -12.26 -11.49 27.63
CA GLN A 8 -11.72 -10.27 28.24
C GLN A 8 -10.27 -10.48 28.68
N ASN A 9 -9.46 -9.44 28.48
CA ASN A 9 -8.15 -9.29 29.11
C ASN A 9 -7.93 -7.82 29.54
N ASN A 10 -6.71 -7.48 29.94
CA ASN A 10 -6.38 -6.13 30.40
C ASN A 10 -6.40 -5.07 29.28
N ALA A 11 -6.34 -5.48 28.01
CA ALA A 11 -6.29 -4.58 26.85
C ALA A 11 -7.67 -4.37 26.22
N PHE A 12 -8.52 -5.39 26.14
CA PHE A 12 -9.83 -5.30 25.49
C PHE A 12 -10.82 -6.37 25.98
N SER A 13 -12.10 -6.13 25.68
CA SER A 13 -13.21 -7.07 25.87
C SER A 13 -13.96 -7.29 24.57
N ILE A 14 -14.32 -8.54 24.28
CA ILE A 14 -15.14 -8.96 23.14
C ILE A 14 -16.47 -9.47 23.66
N TYR A 15 -17.54 -8.92 23.10
CA TYR A 15 -18.92 -9.35 23.31
C TYR A 15 -19.50 -9.87 21.99
N SER A 16 -20.62 -10.59 22.06
CA SER A 16 -21.34 -11.11 20.89
C SER A 16 -21.68 -10.05 19.83
N ASN A 17 -21.80 -8.78 20.20
CA ASN A 17 -22.14 -7.68 19.31
C ASN A 17 -21.17 -6.48 19.35
N LYS A 18 -20.08 -6.51 20.12
CA LYS A 18 -19.17 -5.36 20.22
C LYS A 18 -17.76 -5.73 20.68
N VAL A 19 -16.81 -4.87 20.35
CA VAL A 19 -15.44 -4.89 20.92
C VAL A 19 -15.22 -3.57 21.64
N VAL A 20 -14.64 -3.65 22.85
CA VAL A 20 -14.32 -2.49 23.70
C VAL A 20 -12.83 -2.50 23.99
N GLN A 21 -12.14 -1.40 23.70
CA GLN A 21 -10.72 -1.18 23.98
C GLN A 21 -10.55 0.22 24.60
N GLY A 22 -10.48 0.30 25.93
CA GLY A 22 -10.47 1.58 26.65
C GLY A 22 -11.74 2.39 26.36
N SER A 23 -11.60 3.62 25.87
CA SER A 23 -12.72 4.46 25.43
C SER A 23 -13.23 4.13 24.02
N ASN A 24 -12.53 3.26 23.28
CA ASN A 24 -12.91 2.87 21.93
C ASN A 24 -13.93 1.72 21.97
N VAL A 25 -14.96 1.81 21.14
CA VAL A 25 -16.03 0.84 20.98
C VAL A 25 -16.31 0.69 19.48
N ALA A 26 -16.36 -0.57 19.03
CA ALA A 26 -16.94 -0.95 17.75
C ALA A 26 -18.14 -1.86 18.03
N MET A 27 -19.29 -1.61 17.40
CA MET A 27 -20.55 -2.28 17.72
C MET A 27 -21.30 -2.68 16.44
N ALA A 28 -21.85 -3.90 16.45
CA ALA A 28 -22.88 -4.35 15.53
C ALA A 28 -24.26 -4.09 16.15
N HIS A 29 -24.99 -3.16 15.56
CA HIS A 29 -26.38 -2.85 15.91
C HIS A 29 -27.33 -3.87 15.27
N SER A 30 -26.96 -4.37 14.10
CA SER A 30 -27.61 -5.47 13.38
C SER A 30 -26.59 -6.16 12.47
N PRO A 31 -26.94 -7.29 11.82
CA PRO A 31 -26.09 -7.93 10.79
C PRO A 31 -25.71 -7.02 9.60
N THR A 32 -26.32 -5.84 9.46
CA THR A 32 -26.10 -4.92 8.34
C THR A 32 -25.84 -3.50 8.81
N TYR A 33 -25.45 -3.32 10.07
CA TYR A 33 -25.17 -1.99 10.61
C TYR A 33 -24.10 -2.05 11.70
N LEU A 34 -22.94 -1.46 11.39
CA LEU A 34 -21.81 -1.30 12.32
C LEU A 34 -21.61 0.17 12.66
N SER A 35 -21.15 0.45 13.87
CA SER A 35 -20.55 1.74 14.23
C SER A 35 -19.23 1.57 14.97
N SER A 36 -18.34 2.56 14.86
CA SER A 36 -17.09 2.60 15.62
C SER A 36 -16.66 4.03 15.92
N ASN A 37 -16.28 4.28 17.17
CA ASN A 37 -15.68 5.55 17.58
C ASN A 37 -14.14 5.50 17.54
N TYR A 38 -13.53 4.43 17.00
CA TYR A 38 -12.08 4.24 17.03
C TYR A 38 -11.36 5.38 16.30
N LYS A 39 -10.41 5.98 17.00
CA LYS A 39 -9.51 7.01 16.46
C LYS A 39 -8.10 6.45 16.38
N SER A 40 -7.52 6.47 15.17
CA SER A 40 -6.14 6.00 14.97
C SER A 40 -5.17 6.90 15.74
N PRO A 41 -4.22 6.34 16.52
CA PRO A 41 -3.18 7.12 17.18
C PRO A 41 -2.05 7.52 16.22
N ALA A 42 -2.12 7.18 14.92
CA ALA A 42 -1.03 7.41 13.96
C ALA A 42 -0.53 8.87 13.96
N ASN A 43 -1.45 9.84 14.04
CA ASN A 43 -1.07 11.26 14.08
C ASN A 43 -0.30 11.66 15.35
N SER A 44 -0.53 10.98 16.49
CA SER A 44 0.20 11.21 17.74
C SER A 44 1.58 10.55 17.80
N GLN A 45 1.94 9.79 16.77
CA GLN A 45 3.23 9.14 16.62
C GLN A 45 3.97 9.64 15.36
N PHE A 46 3.49 10.71 14.75
CA PHE A 46 4.08 11.25 13.52
C PHE A 46 5.51 11.74 13.77
N SER A 47 6.47 11.16 13.04
CA SER A 47 7.89 11.48 13.19
C SER A 47 8.20 12.93 12.81
N ARG A 48 9.02 13.60 13.62
CA ARG A 48 9.63 14.89 13.28
C ARG A 48 10.81 14.76 12.32
N LEU A 49 11.43 13.58 12.25
CA LEU A 49 12.50 13.28 11.32
C LEU A 49 11.89 12.83 9.99
N ILE A 50 12.10 13.64 8.95
CA ILE A 50 11.58 13.40 7.61
C ILE A 50 12.73 13.07 6.66
N SER A 51 12.63 11.93 5.98
CA SER A 51 13.53 11.51 4.92
C SER A 51 12.93 11.87 3.56
N PHE A 52 13.73 12.44 2.65
CA PHE A 52 13.24 12.85 1.33
C PHE A 52 14.34 12.91 0.27
N LYS A 53 13.92 13.01 -0.99
CA LYS A 53 14.76 13.29 -2.17
C LYS A 53 14.05 14.29 -3.07
N PHE A 54 14.80 15.09 -3.80
CA PHE A 54 14.31 15.83 -4.93
C PHE A 54 14.37 14.98 -6.20
N SER A 55 13.67 15.43 -7.23
CA SER A 55 13.50 14.70 -8.48
C SER A 55 13.37 15.65 -9.65
N ILE A 56 13.95 15.28 -10.79
CA ILE A 56 13.65 15.89 -12.08
C ILE A 56 12.73 14.93 -12.84
N ASN A 57 11.57 15.42 -13.27
CA ASN A 57 10.59 14.68 -14.04
C ASN A 57 10.13 13.36 -13.40
N GLU A 58 9.84 13.36 -12.09
CA GLU A 58 9.19 12.19 -11.46
C GLU A 58 10.06 10.91 -11.54
N LYS A 59 11.38 11.08 -11.45
CA LYS A 59 12.41 10.03 -11.45
C LYS A 59 13.30 10.11 -10.21
N ASP A 60 13.75 8.97 -9.69
CA ASP A 60 14.78 8.91 -8.63
C ASP A 60 16.17 9.18 -9.23
N ASN A 61 16.48 10.46 -9.48
CA ASN A 61 17.68 10.88 -10.22
C ASN A 61 18.52 11.95 -9.52
N GLU A 62 18.24 12.25 -8.25
CA GLU A 62 19.08 13.17 -7.47
C GLU A 62 20.27 12.46 -6.82
N LEU A 63 20.00 11.44 -6.00
CA LEU A 63 20.97 10.79 -5.13
C LEU A 63 21.02 9.27 -5.35
N PRO A 64 22.14 8.59 -5.02
CA PRO A 64 22.25 7.14 -5.03
C PRO A 64 21.13 6.41 -4.27
N ILE A 65 20.93 5.14 -4.60
CA ILE A 65 20.00 4.26 -3.91
C ILE A 65 20.37 4.19 -2.42
N GLY A 66 19.38 4.38 -1.55
CA GLY A 66 19.55 4.37 -0.10
C GLY A 66 20.11 5.65 0.52
N VAL A 67 20.46 6.66 -0.29
CA VAL A 67 20.97 7.95 0.20
C VAL A 67 19.88 9.00 0.11
N ASN A 68 19.48 9.58 1.25
CA ASN A 68 18.39 10.56 1.32
C ASN A 68 18.83 11.82 2.06
N HIS A 69 18.14 12.92 1.79
CA HIS A 69 18.16 14.09 2.65
C HIS A 69 17.31 13.85 3.90
N TRP A 70 17.68 14.56 4.98
CA TRP A 70 17.00 14.47 6.26
C TRP A 70 16.72 15.88 6.78
N VAL A 71 15.52 16.07 7.31
CA VAL A 71 15.21 17.25 8.12
C VAL A 71 14.59 16.81 9.43
N LEU A 72 15.15 17.30 10.53
CA LEU A 72 14.57 17.14 11.86
C LEU A 72 13.78 18.40 12.17
N ILE A 73 12.46 18.31 12.09
CA ILE A 73 11.58 19.46 12.29
C ILE A 73 11.40 19.73 13.77
N ASP A 74 11.81 20.91 14.23
CA ASP A 74 11.49 21.37 15.58
C ASP A 74 10.27 22.31 15.57
N THR A 75 10.51 23.60 15.37
CA THR A 75 9.46 24.63 15.38
C THR A 75 9.44 25.45 14.11
N GLU A 76 10.43 25.26 13.24
CA GLU A 76 10.55 25.92 11.96
C GLU A 76 9.55 25.38 10.94
N HIS A 77 9.10 26.26 10.04
CA HIS A 77 8.13 25.96 9.00
C HIS A 77 8.75 25.84 7.60
N GLN A 78 10.08 25.77 7.52
CA GLN A 78 10.82 25.70 6.27
C GLN A 78 12.14 24.97 6.43
N SER A 79 12.51 24.15 5.44
CA SER A 79 13.83 23.51 5.40
C SER A 79 14.93 24.53 5.15
N PRO A 80 16.19 24.25 5.53
CA PRO A 80 17.33 24.91 4.89
C PRO A 80 17.24 24.79 3.36
N ILE A 81 17.88 25.70 2.63
CA ILE A 81 18.01 25.57 1.18
C ILE A 81 19.03 24.46 0.91
N ILE A 82 18.58 23.37 0.31
CA ILE A 82 19.43 22.23 -0.02
C ILE A 82 19.80 22.32 -1.50
N LYS A 83 21.08 22.19 -1.83
CA LYS A 83 21.50 22.16 -3.23
C LYS A 83 21.21 20.79 -3.84
N PHE A 84 20.57 20.75 -5.00
CA PHE A 84 20.23 19.50 -5.68
C PHE A 84 21.46 18.63 -5.92
N GLY A 85 21.42 17.37 -5.47
CA GLY A 85 22.53 16.42 -5.59
C GLY A 85 23.68 16.64 -4.60
N ALA A 86 23.53 17.54 -3.62
CA ALA A 86 24.50 17.68 -2.54
C ALA A 86 24.54 16.42 -1.68
N THR A 87 25.73 16.03 -1.24
CA THR A 87 25.89 14.90 -0.31
C THR A 87 25.20 15.24 1.02
N PRO A 88 24.18 14.47 1.44
CA PRO A 88 23.49 14.74 2.69
C PRO A 88 24.39 14.42 3.88
N PRO A 89 24.23 15.12 5.01
CA PRO A 89 24.85 14.70 6.27
C PRO A 89 24.29 13.34 6.71
N LEU A 90 25.00 12.68 7.63
CA LEU A 90 24.47 11.48 8.26
C LEU A 90 23.12 11.77 8.92
N PRO A 91 22.18 10.80 8.93
CA PRO A 91 20.89 10.98 9.57
C PRO A 91 21.09 11.35 11.04
N PRO A 92 20.41 12.40 11.53
CA PRO A 92 20.46 12.72 12.95
C PRO A 92 19.88 11.57 13.78
N PRO A 93 20.27 11.43 15.06
CA PRO A 93 19.66 10.46 15.95
C PRO A 93 18.14 10.64 15.99
N ALA A 94 17.42 9.55 16.20
CA ALA A 94 15.97 9.59 16.28
C ALA A 94 15.54 10.61 17.34
N PRO A 95 14.52 11.45 17.05
CA PRO A 95 14.07 12.46 18.00
C PRO A 95 13.63 11.81 19.31
N THR A 96 14.08 12.36 20.43
CA THR A 96 13.65 11.98 21.78
C THR A 96 12.42 12.77 22.25
N SER A 97 11.95 13.75 21.45
CA SER A 97 10.83 14.64 21.76
C SER A 97 9.49 14.13 21.21
N SER A 98 8.42 14.82 21.58
CA SER A 98 7.04 14.55 21.15
C SER A 98 6.87 14.58 19.62
N SER A 99 5.85 13.87 19.12
CA SER A 99 5.48 13.84 17.69
C SER A 99 5.28 15.23 17.07
N LEU A 100 5.44 15.32 15.74
CA LEU A 100 5.10 16.55 15.02
C LEU A 100 3.61 16.87 15.21
N PRO A 101 3.22 18.12 15.50
CA PRO A 101 1.81 18.49 15.61
C PRO A 101 1.02 18.19 14.34
N THR A 102 -0.29 18.02 14.46
CA THR A 102 -1.17 17.80 13.30
C THR A 102 -1.30 19.04 12.43
N ASN A 103 -1.53 18.85 11.13
CA ASN A 103 -1.71 19.91 10.13
C ASN A 103 -0.55 20.91 10.08
N TYR A 104 0.67 20.40 10.17
CA TYR A 104 1.87 21.21 10.24
C TYR A 104 2.33 21.62 8.82
N ALA A 105 2.01 22.86 8.43
CA ALA A 105 2.48 23.40 7.15
C ALA A 105 4.01 23.55 7.15
N TYR A 106 4.68 22.94 6.18
CA TYR A 106 6.14 22.96 6.07
C TYR A 106 6.59 23.16 4.62
N THR A 107 7.57 24.05 4.42
CA THR A 107 8.07 24.42 3.09
C THR A 107 9.44 23.82 2.84
N PHE A 108 9.53 22.90 1.88
CA PHE A 108 10.81 22.38 1.39
C PHE A 108 11.39 23.32 0.34
N ARG A 109 12.71 23.57 0.40
CA ARG A 109 13.42 24.50 -0.48
C ARG A 109 14.66 23.84 -1.06
N VAL A 110 14.86 23.99 -2.36
CA VAL A 110 16.00 23.44 -3.09
C VAL A 110 16.65 24.50 -3.97
N ASP A 111 17.97 24.49 -4.05
CA ASP A 111 18.75 25.24 -5.03
C ASP A 111 19.03 24.34 -6.24
N MET A 112 18.45 24.72 -7.39
CA MET A 112 18.58 24.01 -8.68
C MET A 112 19.72 24.58 -9.54
N SER A 113 20.56 25.47 -9.01
CA SER A 113 21.61 26.18 -9.76
C SER A 113 22.49 25.27 -10.61
N THR A 114 22.96 24.15 -10.06
CA THR A 114 23.81 23.19 -10.79
C THR A 114 23.06 22.49 -11.93
N VAL A 115 21.79 22.15 -11.73
CA VAL A 115 20.96 21.52 -12.76
C VAL A 115 20.73 22.52 -13.90
N LEU A 116 20.27 23.73 -13.57
CA LEU A 116 19.97 24.77 -14.55
C LEU A 116 21.23 25.18 -15.35
N GLN A 117 22.39 25.29 -14.68
CA GLN A 117 23.66 25.60 -15.34
C GLN A 117 24.05 24.52 -16.36
N GLN A 118 23.94 23.23 -16.02
CA GLN A 118 24.24 22.15 -16.97
C GLN A 118 23.27 22.16 -18.16
N LEU A 119 21.97 22.36 -17.91
CA LEU A 119 20.98 22.45 -18.97
C LEU A 119 21.29 23.61 -19.93
N GLU A 120 21.77 24.74 -19.42
CA GLU A 120 22.17 25.89 -20.25
C GLU A 120 23.48 25.66 -21.02
N GLN A 121 24.50 25.09 -20.38
CA GLN A 121 25.85 24.99 -20.96
C GLN A 121 26.02 23.84 -21.95
N GLN A 122 25.42 22.68 -21.66
CA GLN A 122 25.60 21.45 -22.45
C GLN A 122 24.30 20.84 -22.97
N GLY A 123 23.15 21.46 -22.67
CA GLY A 123 21.84 21.03 -23.18
C GLY A 123 21.19 19.87 -22.43
N TYR A 124 21.82 19.33 -21.38
CA TYR A 124 21.29 18.25 -20.55
C TYR A 124 21.87 18.29 -19.13
N TYR A 125 21.10 17.77 -18.18
CA TYR A 125 21.60 17.39 -16.85
C TYR A 125 22.01 15.92 -16.86
N GLN A 126 23.14 15.58 -16.23
CA GLN A 126 23.56 14.21 -16.01
C GLN A 126 23.47 13.85 -14.53
N ALA A 127 22.71 12.80 -14.22
CA ALA A 127 22.52 12.27 -12.87
C ALA A 127 23.71 11.41 -12.41
N HIS A 128 23.71 11.04 -11.13
CA HIS A 128 24.78 10.26 -10.49
C HIS A 128 24.99 8.87 -11.12
N ASP A 129 23.95 8.28 -11.71
CA ASP A 129 23.97 6.97 -12.38
C ASP A 129 24.37 7.07 -13.87
N GLY A 130 24.69 8.27 -14.35
CA GLY A 130 25.02 8.54 -15.75
C GLY A 130 23.81 8.76 -16.66
N SER A 131 22.58 8.60 -16.16
CA SER A 131 21.37 8.94 -16.92
C SER A 131 21.31 10.44 -17.20
N ARG A 132 20.65 10.81 -18.30
CA ARG A 132 20.58 12.20 -18.77
C ARG A 132 19.14 12.66 -18.91
N VAL A 133 18.92 13.92 -18.59
CA VAL A 133 17.66 14.64 -18.85
C VAL A 133 17.99 15.82 -19.76
N ALA A 134 17.55 15.77 -21.01
CA ALA A 134 17.75 16.86 -21.96
C ALA A 134 16.93 18.10 -21.54
N LYS A 135 17.43 19.30 -21.85
CA LYS A 135 16.76 20.57 -21.55
C LYS A 135 15.33 20.62 -22.12
N ALA A 136 15.13 20.11 -23.33
CA ALA A 136 13.83 20.05 -23.97
C ALA A 136 12.84 19.10 -23.27
N ASP A 137 13.34 18.15 -22.48
CA ASP A 137 12.53 17.13 -21.81
C ASP A 137 12.19 17.48 -20.36
N VAL A 138 12.71 18.58 -19.81
CA VAL A 138 12.42 18.99 -18.42
C VAL A 138 10.97 19.44 -18.31
N LYS A 139 10.17 18.66 -17.59
CA LYS A 139 8.75 18.91 -17.27
C LYS A 139 8.56 19.59 -15.91
N GLY A 140 9.44 19.31 -14.95
CA GLY A 140 9.36 19.91 -13.63
C GLY A 140 10.32 19.30 -12.61
N PHE A 141 10.35 19.94 -11.44
CA PHE A 141 11.08 19.47 -10.26
C PHE A 141 10.10 19.03 -9.18
N TYR A 142 10.39 17.94 -8.49
CA TYR A 142 9.48 17.28 -7.56
C TYR A 142 10.20 16.89 -6.26
N ILE A 143 9.43 16.64 -5.20
CA ILE A 143 9.92 16.07 -3.95
C ILE A 143 9.24 14.72 -3.69
N ALA A 144 10.03 13.73 -3.28
CA ALA A 144 9.60 12.42 -2.81
C ALA A 144 10.03 12.23 -1.35
N GLY A 145 9.29 11.47 -0.54
CA GLY A 145 9.67 11.32 0.87
C GLY A 145 8.85 10.33 1.68
N SER A 146 9.27 10.15 2.94
CA SER A 146 8.83 9.08 3.84
C SER A 146 7.60 9.38 4.69
N ALA A 147 7.05 10.59 4.62
CA ALA A 147 6.01 11.06 5.52
C ALA A 147 4.88 11.76 4.75
N GLU A 148 3.63 11.48 5.13
CA GLU A 148 2.45 12.05 4.45
C GLU A 148 2.49 13.61 4.50
N PRO A 149 2.24 14.30 3.36
CA PRO A 149 1.73 13.80 2.08
C PRO A 149 2.83 13.41 1.07
N LEU A 150 4.10 13.44 1.45
CA LEU A 150 5.19 12.96 0.60
C LEU A 150 5.03 11.47 0.30
N SER A 151 5.61 11.04 -0.82
CA SER A 151 5.55 9.66 -1.27
C SER A 151 6.82 9.28 -2.01
N TRP A 152 7.23 8.02 -1.92
CA TRP A 152 8.29 7.43 -2.74
C TRP A 152 7.79 6.92 -4.10
N ASP A 153 6.49 7.09 -4.39
CA ASP A 153 5.89 6.81 -5.70
C ASP A 153 6.32 7.89 -6.71
N PHE A 154 7.55 7.77 -7.21
CA PHE A 154 8.17 8.77 -8.08
C PHE A 154 7.35 9.07 -9.33
N VAL A 155 6.61 8.09 -9.87
CA VAL A 155 5.84 8.23 -11.12
C VAL A 155 4.49 8.96 -10.95
N ASN A 156 4.20 9.47 -9.76
CA ASN A 156 2.89 10.03 -9.40
C ASN A 156 2.99 11.25 -8.48
N LEU A 157 4.16 11.87 -8.38
CA LEU A 157 4.41 13.02 -7.49
C LEU A 157 3.60 14.24 -7.91
N HIS A 158 3.40 14.46 -9.22
CA HIS A 158 2.60 15.56 -9.76
C HIS A 158 1.15 15.48 -9.30
N ASN A 159 0.52 14.32 -9.44
CA ASN A 159 -0.88 14.12 -9.03
C ASN A 159 -1.07 14.24 -7.51
N LYS A 160 0.01 14.09 -6.74
CA LYS A 160 0.04 14.30 -5.29
C LYS A 160 0.33 15.76 -4.89
N GLY A 161 0.48 16.66 -5.87
CA GLY A 161 0.78 18.07 -5.61
C GLY A 161 2.20 18.33 -5.11
N LEU A 162 3.14 17.42 -5.40
CA LEU A 162 4.52 17.48 -4.90
C LEU A 162 5.51 18.13 -5.89
N GLN A 163 4.99 18.91 -6.84
CA GLN A 163 5.80 19.68 -7.78
C GLN A 163 6.29 20.97 -7.12
N LEU A 164 7.60 21.22 -7.16
CA LEU A 164 8.18 22.47 -6.68
C LEU A 164 7.93 23.60 -7.67
N GLN A 165 7.67 24.78 -7.11
CA GLN A 165 7.44 26.03 -7.82
C GLN A 165 8.66 26.95 -7.70
N PRO A 166 8.98 27.74 -8.73
CA PRO A 166 10.05 28.74 -8.63
C PRO A 166 9.70 29.78 -7.55
N THR A 167 10.72 30.27 -6.84
CA THR A 167 10.57 31.38 -5.90
C THR A 167 11.10 32.69 -6.50
N ASN A 168 11.05 33.78 -5.71
CA ASN A 168 11.66 35.05 -6.10
C ASN A 168 13.21 35.00 -6.08
N ASP A 169 13.79 34.05 -5.35
CA ASP A 169 15.23 33.88 -5.26
C ASP A 169 15.73 33.08 -6.48
N LYS A 170 16.77 33.59 -7.13
CA LYS A 170 17.31 32.98 -8.35
C LYS A 170 17.67 31.51 -8.12
N ASN A 171 17.19 30.64 -9.01
CA ASN A 171 17.40 29.18 -9.00
C ASN A 171 16.78 28.42 -7.82
N ILE A 172 16.05 29.09 -6.92
CA ILE A 172 15.43 28.44 -5.77
C ILE A 172 14.01 28.01 -6.14
N TYR A 173 13.69 26.77 -5.79
CA TYR A 173 12.37 26.19 -5.94
C TYR A 173 11.86 25.72 -4.58
N SER A 174 10.55 25.77 -4.37
CA SER A 174 9.94 25.34 -3.12
C SER A 174 8.58 24.68 -3.30
N VAL A 175 8.19 23.89 -2.30
CA VAL A 175 6.83 23.37 -2.18
C VAL A 175 6.43 23.37 -0.71
N THR A 176 5.21 23.84 -0.43
CA THR A 176 4.63 23.77 0.90
C THR A 176 3.66 22.61 0.97
N VAL A 177 3.85 21.74 1.96
CA VAL A 177 2.98 20.60 2.23
C VAL A 177 2.42 20.69 3.65
N VAL A 178 1.27 20.05 3.89
CA VAL A 178 0.69 19.94 5.24
C VAL A 178 1.06 18.58 5.82
N LEU A 179 2.13 18.55 6.62
CA LEU A 179 2.59 17.33 7.29
C LEU A 179 1.66 16.96 8.45
N ASN A 180 1.65 15.67 8.79
CA ASN A 180 0.74 15.10 9.78
C ASN A 180 -0.73 15.53 9.58
N PRO A 181 -1.28 15.36 8.37
CA PRO A 181 -2.62 15.85 8.06
C PRO A 181 -3.66 15.17 8.96
N TYR A 182 -4.55 15.97 9.52
CA TYR A 182 -5.58 15.53 10.45
C TYR A 182 -6.85 16.35 10.27
N ASN A 183 -7.95 15.69 9.92
CA ASN A 183 -9.24 16.33 9.76
C ASN A 183 -10.20 15.86 10.86
N GLU A 184 -10.37 16.67 11.90
CA GLU A 184 -11.29 16.37 13.01
C GLU A 184 -12.72 16.07 12.54
N LYS A 185 -13.20 16.79 11.52
CA LYS A 185 -14.55 16.59 10.97
C LYS A 185 -14.71 15.28 10.22
N ALA A 186 -13.60 14.70 9.72
CA ALA A 186 -13.60 13.37 9.09
C ALA A 186 -13.59 12.23 10.13
N ILE A 187 -13.45 12.56 11.42
CA ILE A 187 -13.41 11.62 12.55
C ILE A 187 -14.71 11.77 13.35
N SER A 188 -15.84 11.77 12.63
CA SER A 188 -17.11 11.38 13.24
C SER A 188 -17.07 9.89 13.59
N GLU A 189 -17.99 9.45 14.44
CA GLU A 189 -18.28 8.02 14.56
C GLU A 189 -18.43 7.44 13.14
N LYS A 190 -17.69 6.37 12.86
CA LYS A 190 -17.72 5.69 11.58
C LYS A 190 -18.89 4.75 11.58
N PHE A 191 -19.65 4.75 10.48
CA PHE A 191 -20.77 3.86 10.30
C PHE A 191 -20.56 3.05 9.04
N TRP A 192 -21.03 1.81 9.08
CA TRP A 192 -21.11 0.98 7.89
C TRP A 192 -22.52 0.41 7.76
N LYS A 193 -23.04 0.48 6.53
CA LYS A 193 -24.21 -0.25 6.06
C LYS A 193 -23.86 -0.82 4.69
N PRO A 194 -24.26 -2.06 4.38
CA PRO A 194 -23.88 -2.69 3.13
C PRO A 194 -24.50 -1.95 1.95
N ASP A 195 -23.73 -1.80 0.88
CA ASP A 195 -24.31 -1.54 -0.44
C ASP A 195 -25.09 -2.77 -0.91
N THR A 196 -26.41 -2.65 -0.91
CA THR A 196 -27.30 -3.75 -1.29
C THR A 196 -27.16 -4.13 -2.75
N SER A 197 -26.70 -3.23 -3.63
CA SER A 197 -26.48 -3.54 -5.05
C SER A 197 -25.33 -4.54 -5.28
N LEU A 198 -24.37 -4.59 -4.36
CA LEU A 198 -23.19 -5.46 -4.43
C LEU A 198 -23.40 -6.82 -3.75
N THR A 199 -24.51 -6.99 -3.03
CA THR A 199 -24.78 -8.15 -2.17
C THR A 199 -26.01 -8.95 -2.59
N VAL A 200 -26.72 -8.55 -3.64
CA VAL A 200 -27.87 -9.31 -4.18
C VAL A 200 -27.40 -10.68 -4.70
N ASN A 201 -28.00 -11.76 -4.17
CA ASN A 201 -27.78 -13.17 -4.54
C ASN A 201 -26.52 -13.86 -4.01
N LYS A 202 -25.90 -13.36 -2.94
CA LYS A 202 -24.75 -14.02 -2.29
C LYS A 202 -25.16 -14.91 -1.11
N VAL A 203 -24.23 -15.79 -0.73
CA VAL A 203 -24.29 -16.70 0.44
C VAL A 203 -24.74 -15.95 1.69
N ARG A 204 -25.53 -16.60 2.55
CA ARG A 204 -26.00 -16.04 3.82
C ARG A 204 -25.40 -16.79 4.98
N TYR A 205 -25.02 -16.06 6.01
CA TYR A 205 -24.54 -16.58 7.29
C TYR A 205 -25.37 -15.95 8.42
N TYR A 206 -25.72 -16.77 9.41
CA TYR A 206 -26.46 -16.34 10.58
C TYR A 206 -25.90 -17.02 11.82
N SER A 207 -25.83 -16.28 12.93
CA SER A 207 -25.40 -16.80 14.22
C SER A 207 -26.01 -16.03 15.39
N ASP A 208 -25.84 -16.55 16.61
CA ASP A 208 -26.18 -15.84 17.84
C ASP A 208 -25.17 -14.73 18.19
N GLN A 209 -24.20 -14.46 17.29
CA GLN A 209 -23.15 -13.45 17.44
C GLN A 209 -23.31 -12.38 16.35
N PRO A 210 -24.13 -11.33 16.58
CA PRO A 210 -24.42 -10.30 15.58
C PRO A 210 -23.18 -9.62 14.98
N LEU A 211 -22.10 -9.54 15.75
CA LEU A 211 -20.83 -9.02 15.26
C LEU A 211 -20.26 -9.88 14.13
N VAL A 212 -20.34 -11.21 14.23
CA VAL A 212 -19.84 -12.13 13.19
C VAL A 212 -20.70 -12.02 11.94
N ASP A 213 -22.03 -11.96 12.08
CA ASP A 213 -22.95 -11.79 10.95
C ASP A 213 -22.67 -10.47 10.19
N ALA A 214 -22.43 -9.39 10.92
CA ALA A 214 -22.09 -8.10 10.34
C ALA A 214 -20.73 -8.11 9.63
N LEU A 215 -19.71 -8.74 10.23
CA LEU A 215 -18.39 -8.89 9.61
C LEU A 215 -18.44 -9.76 8.35
N PHE A 216 -19.27 -10.82 8.35
CA PHE A 216 -19.49 -11.65 7.18
C PHE A 216 -20.09 -10.82 6.03
N ASN A 217 -21.15 -10.05 6.30
CA ASN A 217 -21.78 -9.20 5.28
C ASN A 217 -20.82 -8.10 4.78
N LEU A 218 -20.05 -7.48 5.67
CA LEU A 218 -19.00 -6.53 5.28
C LEU A 218 -17.96 -7.19 4.38
N SER A 219 -17.51 -8.40 4.71
CA SER A 219 -16.52 -9.13 3.91
C SER A 219 -17.02 -9.48 2.51
N LEU A 220 -18.31 -9.81 2.35
CA LEU A 220 -18.91 -10.09 1.04
C LEU A 220 -19.00 -8.86 0.15
N GLU A 221 -19.27 -7.69 0.75
CA GLU A 221 -19.28 -6.41 0.04
C GLU A 221 -17.86 -6.02 -0.39
N GLU A 222 -16.88 -6.10 0.51
CA GLU A 222 -15.49 -5.78 0.18
C GLU A 222 -14.93 -6.75 -0.88
N ALA A 223 -15.28 -8.04 -0.82
CA ALA A 223 -14.96 -9.00 -1.87
C ALA A 223 -15.57 -8.62 -3.23
N ALA A 224 -16.80 -8.08 -3.24
CA ALA A 224 -17.42 -7.59 -4.47
C ALA A 224 -16.67 -6.37 -5.04
N LYS A 225 -16.30 -5.43 -4.18
CA LYS A 225 -15.54 -4.22 -4.55
C LYS A 225 -14.12 -4.54 -5.03
N ALA A 226 -13.58 -5.69 -4.62
CA ALA A 226 -12.27 -6.16 -5.04
C ALA A 226 -12.25 -6.75 -6.46
N VAL A 227 -13.41 -6.95 -7.10
CA VAL A 227 -13.46 -7.45 -8.49
C VAL A 227 -13.14 -6.31 -9.46
N GLU A 228 -12.10 -6.50 -10.27
CA GLU A 228 -11.65 -5.56 -11.29
C GLU A 228 -12.43 -5.73 -12.61
N PRO A 229 -12.41 -4.72 -13.51
CA PRO A 229 -13.09 -4.80 -14.81
C PRO A 229 -12.66 -5.99 -15.69
N ASP A 230 -11.45 -6.52 -15.50
CA ASP A 230 -10.96 -7.70 -16.23
C ASP A 230 -11.35 -9.04 -15.57
N SER A 231 -12.29 -9.02 -14.61
CA SER A 231 -12.75 -10.20 -13.86
C SER A 231 -11.63 -10.90 -13.07
N THR A 232 -10.67 -10.13 -12.59
CA THR A 232 -9.70 -10.57 -11.58
C THR A 232 -9.97 -9.94 -10.23
N PHE A 233 -9.39 -10.50 -9.18
CA PHE A 233 -9.41 -9.89 -7.85
C PHE A 233 -8.21 -8.94 -7.64
N ARG A 234 -8.49 -7.72 -7.16
CA ARG A 234 -7.50 -6.80 -6.60
C ARG A 234 -7.04 -7.29 -5.23
N THR A 235 -5.73 -7.41 -5.05
CA THR A 235 -5.16 -7.86 -3.76
C THR A 235 -4.81 -6.73 -2.80
N GLY A 236 -4.77 -5.47 -3.25
CA GLY A 236 -4.59 -4.33 -2.35
C GLY A 236 -4.89 -2.96 -2.98
N ALA A 237 -5.28 -1.99 -2.15
CA ALA A 237 -5.59 -0.63 -2.60
C ALA A 237 -4.36 0.15 -3.13
N LYS A 238 -3.16 -0.13 -2.58
CA LYS A 238 -1.89 0.50 -2.98
C LYS A 238 -1.07 -0.35 -3.95
N TRP A 239 -1.41 -1.62 -4.12
CA TRP A 239 -0.72 -2.57 -4.99
C TRP A 239 -1.76 -3.22 -5.90
N ALA A 240 -2.08 -2.53 -6.99
CA ALA A 240 -3.06 -3.00 -7.95
C ALA A 240 -2.61 -4.31 -8.62
N GLY A 241 -3.60 -5.06 -9.14
CA GLY A 241 -3.38 -6.32 -9.82
C GLY A 241 -3.43 -7.54 -8.90
N VAL A 242 -3.05 -8.69 -9.46
CA VAL A 242 -3.11 -9.99 -8.81
C VAL A 242 -1.73 -10.35 -8.25
N TRP A 243 -1.69 -10.69 -6.96
CA TRP A 243 -0.52 -11.24 -6.28
C TRP A 243 -0.77 -12.71 -5.98
N THR A 244 0.17 -13.58 -6.38
CA THR A 244 0.09 -15.04 -6.28
C THR A 244 -0.26 -15.47 -4.87
N ARG A 245 0.44 -14.98 -3.86
CA ARG A 245 0.21 -15.39 -2.47
C ARG A 245 -1.18 -14.97 -1.99
N ASP A 246 -1.48 -13.69 -2.10
CA ASP A 246 -2.68 -13.06 -1.56
C ASP A 246 -3.96 -13.65 -2.18
N ILE A 247 -3.96 -13.82 -3.51
CA ILE A 247 -5.13 -14.39 -4.18
C ILE A 247 -5.30 -15.87 -3.84
N SER A 248 -4.19 -16.62 -3.73
CA SER A 248 -4.27 -18.07 -3.48
C SER A 248 -4.84 -18.38 -2.12
N TYR A 249 -4.40 -17.67 -1.06
CA TYR A 249 -5.01 -17.82 0.25
C TYR A 249 -6.47 -17.37 0.29
N SER A 250 -6.81 -16.28 -0.41
CA SER A 250 -8.20 -15.80 -0.47
C SER A 250 -9.12 -16.79 -1.17
N ILE A 251 -8.64 -17.47 -2.22
CA ILE A 251 -9.36 -18.55 -2.91
C ILE A 251 -9.54 -19.75 -2.00
N LEU A 252 -8.46 -20.21 -1.37
CA LEU A 252 -8.47 -21.36 -0.47
C LEU A 252 -9.45 -21.16 0.70
N LEU A 253 -9.49 -19.94 1.26
CA LEU A 253 -10.32 -19.64 2.43
C LEU A 253 -11.77 -19.29 2.09
N ALA A 254 -12.05 -18.73 0.90
CA ALA A 254 -13.36 -18.16 0.62
C ALA A 254 -13.75 -18.14 -0.88
N PHE A 255 -12.88 -17.63 -1.77
CA PHE A 255 -13.32 -17.31 -3.13
C PHE A 255 -13.56 -18.52 -4.03
N ALA A 256 -13.04 -19.70 -3.70
CA ALA A 256 -13.44 -20.93 -4.38
C ALA A 256 -14.96 -21.18 -4.24
N TYR A 257 -15.52 -20.92 -3.06
CA TYR A 257 -16.95 -21.11 -2.76
C TYR A 257 -17.83 -19.99 -3.31
N HIS A 258 -17.34 -18.75 -3.25
CA HIS A 258 -18.16 -17.58 -3.58
C HIS A 258 -18.06 -17.14 -5.04
N HIS A 259 -16.88 -17.29 -5.64
CA HIS A 259 -16.55 -16.71 -6.94
C HIS A 259 -15.58 -17.62 -7.73
N PRO A 260 -15.90 -18.91 -7.95
CA PRO A 260 -14.97 -19.89 -8.53
C PRO A 260 -14.46 -19.48 -9.91
N GLU A 261 -15.28 -18.86 -10.75
CA GLU A 261 -14.85 -18.44 -12.09
C GLU A 261 -13.88 -17.24 -12.06
N ILE A 262 -14.14 -16.24 -11.21
CA ILE A 262 -13.23 -15.11 -11.00
C ILE A 262 -11.92 -15.61 -10.37
N ALA A 263 -12.00 -16.60 -9.48
CA ALA A 263 -10.84 -17.27 -8.89
C ALA A 263 -9.97 -17.94 -9.97
N LYS A 264 -10.58 -18.73 -10.88
CA LYS A 264 -9.87 -19.33 -12.03
C LYS A 264 -9.21 -18.27 -12.91
N VAL A 265 -9.93 -17.21 -13.27
CA VAL A 265 -9.37 -16.10 -14.10
C VAL A 265 -8.19 -15.43 -13.38
N SER A 266 -8.30 -15.19 -12.08
CA SER A 266 -7.23 -14.59 -11.28
C SER A 266 -5.99 -15.49 -11.20
N LEU A 267 -6.16 -16.80 -11.01
CA LEU A 267 -5.05 -17.75 -11.01
C LEU A 267 -4.35 -17.83 -12.37
N ARG A 268 -5.12 -17.83 -13.48
CA ARG A 268 -4.57 -17.78 -14.85
C ARG A 268 -3.75 -16.52 -15.10
N LYS A 269 -4.13 -15.37 -14.52
CA LYS A 269 -3.35 -14.11 -14.60
C LYS A 269 -1.94 -14.26 -14.04
N LYS A 270 -1.74 -15.21 -13.11
CA LYS A 270 -0.45 -15.55 -12.50
C LYS A 270 0.24 -16.72 -13.17
N VAL A 271 -0.07 -17.00 -14.43
CA VAL A 271 0.65 -17.96 -15.26
C VAL A 271 1.34 -17.24 -16.40
N LYS A 272 2.65 -17.49 -16.59
CA LYS A 272 3.42 -16.97 -17.72
C LYS A 272 4.37 -18.04 -18.21
N ARG A 273 4.41 -18.27 -19.54
CA ARG A 273 5.24 -19.32 -20.17
C ARG A 273 4.99 -20.71 -19.54
N GLY A 274 3.73 -21.02 -19.26
CA GLY A 274 3.32 -22.31 -18.68
C GLY A 274 3.77 -22.55 -17.24
N ARG A 275 4.19 -21.51 -16.50
CA ARG A 275 4.58 -21.62 -15.09
C ARG A 275 3.90 -20.57 -14.23
N ILE A 276 3.77 -20.86 -12.95
CA ILE A 276 3.24 -19.94 -11.95
C ILE A 276 4.25 -18.82 -11.75
N VAL A 277 3.78 -17.58 -11.85
CA VAL A 277 4.57 -16.37 -11.63
C VAL A 277 4.70 -16.15 -10.13
N GLN A 278 5.93 -15.94 -9.67
CA GLN A 278 6.20 -15.58 -8.29
C GLN A 278 5.97 -14.09 -8.04
N ASP A 279 5.56 -13.71 -6.83
CA ASP A 279 5.43 -12.29 -6.49
C ASP A 279 6.79 -11.62 -6.25
N THR A 280 6.85 -10.31 -6.51
CA THR A 280 8.04 -9.51 -6.24
C THR A 280 8.37 -9.54 -4.74
N GLY A 281 9.63 -9.84 -4.40
CA GLY A 281 10.09 -9.96 -3.01
C GLY A 281 10.08 -11.40 -2.48
N SER A 282 9.37 -12.32 -3.13
CA SER A 282 9.52 -13.76 -2.92
C SER A 282 10.64 -14.30 -3.85
N GLY A 283 11.50 -15.17 -3.33
CA GLY A 283 12.48 -16.02 -4.04
C GLY A 283 13.72 -15.37 -4.65
N GLY A 284 14.05 -14.15 -4.22
CA GLY A 284 15.36 -13.53 -4.47
C GLY A 284 16.05 -12.99 -3.21
N ALA A 285 15.40 -13.08 -2.04
CA ALA A 285 15.94 -12.65 -0.75
C ALA A 285 16.27 -13.85 0.12
N TRP A 286 17.20 -13.68 1.07
CA TRP A 286 17.48 -14.69 2.10
C TRP A 286 16.54 -14.49 3.31
N PRO A 287 15.87 -15.53 3.83
CA PRO A 287 15.87 -16.91 3.32
C PRO A 287 15.07 -17.04 2.01
N VAL A 288 15.52 -17.96 1.14
CA VAL A 288 14.85 -18.28 -0.12
C VAL A 288 13.41 -18.71 0.18
N SER A 289 12.45 -17.94 -0.33
CA SER A 289 11.02 -18.15 -0.11
C SER A 289 10.29 -18.25 -1.44
N SER A 290 9.28 -19.10 -1.57
CA SER A 290 8.41 -19.09 -2.75
C SER A 290 6.95 -19.17 -2.35
N ASP A 291 6.11 -18.43 -3.08
CA ASP A 291 4.66 -18.44 -2.95
C ASP A 291 3.98 -19.30 -4.02
N ARG A 292 4.74 -19.84 -4.99
CA ARG A 292 4.19 -20.58 -6.13
C ARG A 292 3.43 -21.83 -5.72
N THR A 293 3.83 -22.49 -4.62
CA THR A 293 3.12 -23.67 -4.10
C THR A 293 1.76 -23.32 -3.50
N THR A 294 1.56 -22.10 -2.98
CA THR A 294 0.25 -21.67 -2.45
C THR A 294 -0.81 -21.58 -3.54
N TRP A 295 -0.41 -21.22 -4.77
CA TRP A 295 -1.27 -21.24 -5.97
C TRP A 295 -1.84 -22.64 -6.23
N ILE A 296 -1.06 -23.68 -5.97
CA ILE A 296 -1.48 -25.08 -6.14
C ILE A 296 -2.61 -25.42 -5.19
N LEU A 297 -2.53 -24.98 -3.92
CA LEU A 297 -3.59 -25.18 -2.93
C LEU A 297 -4.90 -24.53 -3.38
N ALA A 298 -4.83 -23.30 -3.89
CA ALA A 298 -5.98 -22.59 -4.42
C ALA A 298 -6.59 -23.28 -5.64
N ALA A 299 -5.76 -23.73 -6.58
CA ALA A 299 -6.21 -24.45 -7.77
C ALA A 299 -6.90 -25.78 -7.39
N TRP A 300 -6.38 -26.48 -6.39
CA TRP A 300 -6.99 -27.70 -5.85
C TRP A 300 -8.33 -27.41 -5.17
N GLU A 301 -8.42 -26.36 -4.33
CA GLU A 301 -9.66 -25.99 -3.66
C GLU A 301 -10.78 -25.66 -4.66
N ILE A 302 -10.46 -24.93 -5.74
CA ILE A 302 -11.43 -24.67 -6.81
C ILE A 302 -11.98 -25.99 -7.38
N TYR A 303 -11.13 -26.98 -7.63
CA TYR A 303 -11.59 -28.28 -8.09
C TYR A 303 -12.47 -28.97 -7.05
N GLN A 304 -12.06 -28.99 -5.77
CA GLN A 304 -12.82 -29.62 -4.70
C GLN A 304 -14.23 -29.04 -4.57
N VAL A 305 -14.37 -27.72 -4.74
CA VAL A 305 -15.66 -27.03 -4.67
C VAL A 305 -16.51 -27.25 -5.93
N THR A 306 -15.89 -27.24 -7.11
CA THR A 306 -16.63 -27.21 -8.39
C THR A 306 -16.80 -28.56 -9.06
N GLY A 307 -15.94 -29.54 -8.75
CA GLY A 307 -15.82 -30.81 -9.46
C GLY A 307 -15.35 -30.66 -10.92
N ASP A 308 -14.78 -29.51 -11.31
CA ASP A 308 -14.41 -29.22 -12.69
C ASP A 308 -13.12 -29.97 -13.10
N GLU A 309 -13.28 -31.12 -13.75
CA GLU A 309 -12.15 -31.89 -14.27
C GLU A 309 -11.37 -31.17 -15.39
N ALA A 310 -12.02 -30.29 -16.16
CA ALA A 310 -11.35 -29.55 -17.22
C ALA A 310 -10.34 -28.56 -16.62
N TRP A 311 -10.69 -27.96 -15.48
CA TRP A 311 -9.77 -27.14 -14.69
C TRP A 311 -8.54 -27.93 -14.25
N LEU A 312 -8.69 -29.16 -13.74
CA LEU A 312 -7.53 -29.99 -13.37
C LEU A 312 -6.61 -30.30 -14.57
N LYS A 313 -7.21 -30.66 -15.71
CA LYS A 313 -6.46 -30.93 -16.95
C LYS A 313 -5.67 -29.72 -17.42
N GLU A 314 -6.21 -28.52 -17.22
CA GLU A 314 -5.52 -27.26 -17.53
C GLU A 314 -4.36 -26.98 -16.57
N VAL A 315 -4.58 -27.07 -15.25
CA VAL A 315 -3.59 -26.62 -14.27
C VAL A 315 -2.47 -27.62 -14.00
N PHE A 316 -2.72 -28.92 -14.17
CA PHE A 316 -1.73 -29.96 -13.91
C PHE A 316 -0.39 -29.75 -14.63
N PRO A 317 -0.34 -29.54 -15.97
CA PRO A 317 0.93 -29.30 -16.66
C PRO A 317 1.63 -28.01 -16.20
N ILE A 318 0.88 -26.98 -15.79
CA ILE A 318 1.44 -25.73 -15.26
C ILE A 318 2.12 -25.98 -13.92
N ILE A 319 1.45 -26.74 -13.04
CA ILE A 319 1.96 -27.12 -11.72
C ILE A 319 3.23 -27.96 -11.87
N ALA A 320 3.20 -29.00 -12.71
CA ALA A 320 4.34 -29.87 -12.95
C ALA A 320 5.56 -29.10 -13.49
N ALA A 321 5.36 -28.24 -14.49
CA ALA A 321 6.42 -27.41 -15.07
C ALA A 321 6.98 -26.37 -14.08
N THR A 322 6.16 -25.92 -13.13
CA THR A 322 6.60 -25.03 -12.06
C THR A 322 7.44 -25.80 -11.05
N LEU A 323 6.95 -26.92 -10.50
CA LEU A 323 7.69 -27.70 -9.50
C LEU A 323 9.07 -28.17 -10.01
N ALA A 324 9.18 -28.55 -11.29
CA ALA A 324 10.46 -28.92 -11.91
C ALA A 324 11.43 -27.73 -12.04
N ASP A 325 10.93 -26.49 -12.15
CA ASP A 325 11.72 -25.25 -12.16
C ASP A 325 12.16 -24.87 -10.73
N ASP A 326 11.25 -25.00 -9.77
CA ASP A 326 11.50 -24.78 -8.35
C ASP A 326 12.56 -25.74 -7.80
N GLU A 327 12.56 -27.01 -8.21
CA GLU A 327 13.55 -28.01 -7.79
C GLU A 327 14.98 -27.61 -8.16
N GLN A 328 15.18 -26.92 -9.29
CA GLN A 328 16.50 -26.48 -9.74
C GLN A 328 17.03 -25.26 -8.98
N THR A 329 16.15 -24.51 -8.31
CA THR A 329 16.45 -23.15 -7.83
C THR A 329 16.18 -22.93 -6.35
N LEU A 330 15.27 -23.69 -5.74
CA LEU A 330 14.84 -23.54 -4.35
C LEU A 330 15.22 -24.71 -3.45
N TYR A 331 15.55 -25.87 -4.03
CA TYR A 331 15.94 -27.03 -3.24
C TYR A 331 17.28 -26.78 -2.54
N ASN A 332 17.28 -26.82 -1.21
CA ASN A 332 18.48 -26.83 -0.40
C ASN A 332 18.71 -28.29 0.06
N PRO A 333 19.71 -29.01 -0.49
CA PRO A 333 19.93 -30.43 -0.24
C PRO A 333 20.22 -30.81 1.20
#